data_AF-A0A8T2NVA0-F1
#
_entry.id   AF-A0A8T2NVA0-F1
#
_cell.length_a   1.000
_cell.length_b   1.000
_cell.length_c   1.000
_cell.angle_alpha   90.00
_cell.angle_beta   90.00
_cell.angle_gamma   90.00
#
_symmetry.space_group_name_H-M   'P 1'
#
loop_
_entity.id
_entity.type
_entity.pdbx_description
1 polymer ?
#
loop_
_entity_poly.entity_id
_entity_poly.type
_entity_poly.pdbx_seq_one_letter_code
_entity_poly.pdbx_strand_id
1 'polypeptide(L)'
;MHKTCYYIGSDINVEDDPVPCAFAGHGRQCVVNGSECRGRWDGPNGGITNFDNFFFAMLTVFQCITMEGWTDVLYWMNDAIGFELPWVYFVSLVIFGSFFVLNLVLGVLSGEFSKEREKAKARGDFQKLREKQQMEEDLCGYMEWITQAEDVDEDDEDGSR
;
A
#
# COMPACT_ATOMS: atom_id res chain seq x y z
N MET A 1 -10.68 -19.37 19.18
CA MET A 1 -9.31 -19.53 19.71
C MET A 1 -9.32 -19.19 21.20
N HIS A 2 -10.16 -19.87 21.99
CA HIS A 2 -10.44 -19.50 23.39
C HIS A 2 -9.88 -20.49 24.41
N LYS A 3 -9.07 -21.44 23.92
CA LYS A 3 -8.48 -22.52 24.71
C LYS A 3 -6.98 -22.41 24.65
N THR A 4 -6.32 -22.47 25.81
CA THR A 4 -4.85 -22.58 25.91
C THR A 4 -4.47 -23.57 27.02
N CYS A 5 -3.18 -23.85 27.16
CA CYS A 5 -2.65 -24.83 28.09
C CYS A 5 -2.43 -24.22 29.48
N TYR A 6 -3.11 -24.77 30.47
CA TYR A 6 -2.97 -24.41 31.89
C TYR A 6 -2.36 -25.56 32.69
N TYR A 7 -1.66 -25.27 33.79
CA TYR A 7 -1.29 -26.30 34.74
C TYR A 7 -2.52 -26.84 35.47
N ILE A 8 -2.58 -28.15 35.67
CA ILE A 8 -3.72 -28.81 36.34
C ILE A 8 -3.88 -28.24 37.75
N GLY A 9 -5.07 -27.70 38.03
CA GLY A 9 -5.42 -27.16 39.36
C GLY A 9 -4.99 -25.71 39.62
N SER A 10 -4.36 -25.03 38.65
CA SER A 10 -4.08 -23.60 38.74
C SER A 10 -4.68 -22.82 37.56
N ASP A 11 -4.74 -21.49 37.68
CA ASP A 11 -5.11 -20.58 36.59
C ASP A 11 -3.86 -19.96 35.92
N ILE A 12 -2.71 -20.65 36.01
CA ILE A 12 -1.43 -20.20 35.45
C ILE A 12 -1.23 -20.86 34.08
N ASN A 13 -0.96 -20.04 33.06
CA ASN A 13 -0.60 -20.51 31.72
C ASN A 13 0.75 -21.25 31.76
N VAL A 14 0.88 -22.28 30.93
CA VAL A 14 2.13 -23.05 30.81
C VAL A 14 3.20 -22.29 30.03
N GLU A 15 2.78 -21.48 29.06
CA GLU A 15 3.64 -20.70 28.18
C GLU A 15 3.48 -19.20 28.52
N ASP A 16 4.58 -18.44 28.52
CA ASP A 16 4.55 -16.98 28.74
C ASP A 16 3.77 -16.27 27.63
N ASP A 17 3.90 -16.75 26.39
CA ASP A 17 3.10 -16.37 25.23
C ASP A 17 2.09 -17.49 24.90
N PRO A 18 0.88 -17.46 25.47
CA PRO A 18 -0.08 -18.53 25.29
C PRO A 18 -0.57 -18.59 23.85
N VAL A 19 -0.56 -19.78 23.26
CA VAL A 19 -1.15 -20.03 21.94
C VAL A 19 -2.32 -21.02 22.04
N PRO A 20 -3.22 -21.07 21.04
CA PRO A 20 -4.37 -21.95 21.09
C PRO A 20 -4.00 -23.44 21.29
N CYS A 21 -4.92 -24.18 21.89
CA CYS A 21 -4.84 -25.64 22.00
C CYS A 21 -6.17 -26.30 21.64
N ALA A 22 -6.10 -27.58 21.30
CA ALA A 22 -7.23 -28.47 21.10
C ALA A 22 -7.24 -29.58 22.16
N PHE A 23 -8.42 -29.85 22.73
CA PHE A 23 -8.61 -30.90 23.74
C PHE A 23 -8.65 -32.31 23.10
N ALA A 24 -9.21 -32.40 21.89
CA ALA A 24 -9.25 -33.63 21.08
C ALA A 24 -9.47 -33.22 19.62
N GLY A 25 -8.64 -33.75 18.69
CA GLY A 25 -8.73 -33.45 17.26
C GLY A 25 -7.37 -33.22 16.59
N HIS A 26 -7.39 -32.54 15.44
CA HIS A 26 -6.22 -32.24 14.60
C HIS A 26 -5.43 -30.99 15.03
N GLY A 27 -5.87 -30.29 16.08
CA GLY A 27 -5.16 -29.12 16.63
C GLY A 27 -4.02 -29.48 17.59
N ARG A 28 -3.32 -28.46 18.07
CA ARG A 28 -2.16 -28.59 18.98
C ARG A 28 -2.59 -29.13 20.34
N GLN A 29 -1.91 -30.17 20.81
CA GLN A 29 -2.09 -30.71 22.15
C GLN A 29 -1.05 -30.14 23.13
N CYS A 30 -1.43 -29.99 24.39
CA CYS A 30 -0.50 -29.56 25.42
C CYS A 30 0.52 -30.67 25.71
N VAL A 31 1.81 -30.36 25.55
CA VAL A 31 2.90 -31.35 25.64
C VAL A 31 3.51 -31.45 27.04
N VAL A 32 3.25 -30.45 27.89
CA VAL A 32 3.87 -30.35 29.22
C VAL A 32 3.14 -31.26 30.21
N ASN A 33 3.91 -32.01 31.01
CA ASN A 33 3.35 -32.89 32.02
C ASN A 33 2.54 -32.10 33.06
N GLY A 34 1.34 -32.59 33.35
CA GLY A 34 0.43 -31.92 34.28
C GLY A 34 -0.19 -30.65 33.71
N SER A 35 -0.30 -30.53 32.38
CA SER A 35 -1.06 -29.47 31.71
C SER A 35 -2.37 -29.98 31.11
N GLU A 36 -3.38 -29.13 31.08
CA GLU A 36 -4.66 -29.40 30.42
C GLU A 36 -5.09 -28.23 29.52
N CYS A 37 -5.76 -28.56 28.42
CA CYS A 37 -6.29 -27.57 27.48
C CYS A 37 -7.65 -27.06 27.98
N ARG A 38 -7.75 -25.80 28.42
CA ARG A 38 -8.97 -25.23 29.02
C ARG A 38 -9.41 -23.95 28.31
N GLY A 39 -10.72 -23.77 28.19
CA GLY A 39 -11.40 -22.69 27.46
C GLY A 39 -11.60 -21.36 28.19
N ARG A 40 -10.68 -20.97 29.07
CA ARG A 40 -10.81 -19.74 29.90
C ARG A 40 -9.93 -18.59 29.41
N TRP A 41 -9.40 -18.68 28.20
CA TRP A 41 -8.46 -17.72 27.65
C TRP A 41 -9.18 -16.76 26.71
N ASP A 42 -8.95 -15.46 26.87
CA ASP A 42 -9.55 -14.40 26.05
C ASP A 42 -9.13 -14.48 24.56
N GLY A 43 -8.00 -15.16 24.29
CA GLY A 43 -7.47 -15.39 22.95
C GLY A 43 -6.15 -14.66 22.69
N PRO A 44 -5.58 -14.83 21.48
CA PRO A 44 -4.30 -14.24 21.14
C PRO A 44 -4.35 -12.71 21.19
N ASN A 45 -3.20 -12.07 21.45
CA ASN A 45 -3.09 -10.61 21.60
C ASN A 45 -4.10 -10.00 22.60
N GLY A 46 -4.36 -10.69 23.72
CA GLY A 46 -5.34 -10.23 24.72
C GLY A 46 -6.79 -10.27 24.22
N GLY A 47 -7.10 -11.19 23.30
CA GLY A 47 -8.43 -11.37 22.73
C GLY A 47 -8.78 -10.41 21.59
N ILE A 48 -7.82 -9.61 21.09
CA ILE A 48 -8.07 -8.69 19.95
C ILE A 48 -8.20 -9.47 18.64
N THR A 49 -7.32 -10.45 18.41
CA THR A 49 -7.29 -11.25 17.18
C THR A 49 -8.24 -12.44 17.28
N ASN A 50 -9.52 -12.17 17.05
CA ASN A 50 -10.58 -13.18 17.10
C ASN A 50 -11.53 -13.06 15.88
N PHE A 51 -12.34 -14.12 15.69
CA PHE A 51 -13.39 -14.20 14.67
C PHE A 51 -14.79 -14.33 15.28
N ASP A 52 -14.98 -13.91 16.54
CA ASP A 52 -16.26 -14.11 17.25
C ASP A 52 -17.29 -13.05 16.87
N ASN A 53 -16.84 -11.84 16.54
CA ASN A 53 -17.68 -10.71 16.16
C ASN A 53 -17.23 -10.15 14.81
N PHE A 54 -18.18 -9.56 14.08
CA PHE A 54 -17.94 -8.98 12.76
C PHE A 54 -16.80 -7.94 12.77
N PHE A 55 -16.76 -7.05 13.76
CA PHE A 55 -15.74 -5.99 13.84
C PHE A 55 -14.33 -6.52 14.12
N PHE A 56 -14.20 -7.48 15.05
CA PHE A 56 -12.90 -8.10 15.34
C PHE A 56 -12.42 -8.98 14.18
N ALA A 57 -13.34 -9.69 13.53
CA ALA A 57 -13.03 -10.44 12.31
C ALA A 57 -12.53 -9.50 11.20
N MET A 58 -13.18 -8.35 11.01
CA MET A 58 -12.75 -7.34 10.03
C MET A 58 -11.35 -6.79 10.36
N LEU A 59 -11.08 -6.47 11.61
CA LEU A 59 -9.77 -5.99 12.05
C LEU A 59 -8.68 -7.04 11.80
N THR A 60 -8.94 -8.30 12.15
CA THR A 60 -8.01 -9.42 11.91
C THR A 60 -7.77 -9.65 10.42
N VAL A 61 -8.82 -9.56 9.59
CA VAL A 61 -8.70 -9.66 8.13
C VAL A 61 -7.92 -8.49 7.56
N PHE A 62 -8.14 -7.27 8.05
CA PHE A 62 -7.38 -6.09 7.65
C PHE A 62 -5.89 -6.26 7.96
N GLN A 63 -5.55 -6.70 9.18
CA GLN A 63 -4.18 -7.06 9.55
C GLN A 63 -3.58 -8.12 8.62
N CYS A 64 -4.35 -9.14 8.24
CA CYS A 64 -3.86 -10.15 7.30
C CYS A 64 -3.57 -9.56 5.90
N ILE A 65 -4.41 -8.65 5.42
CA ILE A 65 -4.28 -8.02 4.10
C ILE A 65 -3.08 -7.07 4.04
N THR A 66 -2.69 -6.44 5.14
CA THR A 66 -1.47 -5.61 5.20
C THR A 66 -0.17 -6.42 5.14
N MET A 67 -0.26 -7.75 5.07
CA MET A 67 0.87 -8.69 5.09
C MET A 67 1.69 -8.66 6.38
N GLU A 68 1.14 -8.15 7.48
CA GLU A 68 1.82 -8.08 8.78
C GLU A 68 1.17 -9.05 9.77
N GLY A 69 1.95 -9.97 10.36
CA GLY A 69 1.44 -10.92 11.38
C GLY A 69 0.38 -11.91 10.88
N TRP A 70 0.14 -12.00 9.57
CA TRP A 70 -0.85 -12.92 8.99
C TRP A 70 -0.47 -14.39 9.18
N THR A 71 0.83 -14.69 9.22
CA THR A 71 1.36 -16.03 9.51
C THR A 71 1.06 -16.44 10.95
N ASP A 72 1.12 -15.51 11.89
CA ASP A 72 0.83 -15.79 13.30
C ASP A 72 -0.63 -16.14 13.49
N VAL A 73 -1.53 -15.38 12.84
CA VAL A 73 -2.98 -15.68 12.82
C VAL A 73 -3.25 -17.04 12.17
N LEU A 74 -2.57 -17.37 11.07
CA LEU A 74 -2.64 -18.69 10.44
C LEU A 74 -2.21 -19.80 11.41
N TYR A 75 -1.08 -19.62 12.10
CA TYR A 75 -0.57 -20.62 13.04
C TYR A 75 -1.48 -20.79 14.26
N TRP A 76 -2.03 -19.71 14.81
CA TRP A 76 -3.05 -19.80 15.87
C TRP A 76 -4.30 -20.55 15.42
N MET A 77 -4.74 -20.36 14.17
CA MET A 77 -5.85 -21.11 13.63
C MET A 77 -5.52 -22.59 13.46
N ASN A 78 -4.31 -22.91 12.95
CA ASN A 78 -3.84 -24.28 12.83
C ASN A 78 -3.77 -24.98 14.20
N ASP A 79 -3.27 -24.31 15.22
CA ASP A 79 -3.18 -24.87 16.57
C ASP A 79 -4.56 -25.09 17.20
N ALA A 80 -5.56 -24.28 16.82
CA ALA A 80 -6.92 -24.42 17.32
C ALA A 80 -7.74 -25.51 16.62
N ILE A 81 -7.66 -25.62 15.28
CA ILE A 81 -8.55 -26.49 14.48
C ILE A 81 -7.83 -27.53 13.61
N GLY A 82 -6.51 -27.44 13.45
CA GLY A 82 -5.69 -28.29 12.59
C GLY A 82 -5.30 -27.65 11.25
N PHE A 83 -4.40 -28.30 10.53
CA PHE A 83 -3.69 -27.74 9.36
C PHE A 83 -4.44 -27.81 8.03
N GLU A 84 -5.51 -28.60 7.91
CA GLU A 84 -6.09 -28.99 6.61
C GLU A 84 -6.80 -27.86 5.86
N LEU A 85 -7.52 -27.00 6.58
CA LEU A 85 -8.40 -25.97 6.01
C LEU A 85 -7.86 -24.53 6.09
N PRO A 86 -7.16 -24.09 7.16
CA PRO A 86 -6.79 -22.67 7.32
C PRO A 86 -5.90 -22.13 6.21
N TRP A 87 -4.96 -22.94 5.70
CA TRP A 87 -4.01 -22.47 4.69
C TRP A 87 -4.71 -22.02 3.40
N VAL A 88 -5.77 -22.71 2.96
CA VAL A 88 -6.52 -22.34 1.74
C VAL A 88 -7.15 -20.96 1.90
N TYR A 89 -7.73 -20.70 3.08
CA TYR A 89 -8.36 -19.42 3.39
C TYR A 89 -7.33 -18.29 3.46
N PHE A 90 -6.29 -18.43 4.29
CA PHE A 90 -5.34 -17.33 4.52
C PHE A 90 -4.43 -17.06 3.31
N VAL A 91 -3.98 -18.10 2.59
CA VAL A 91 -3.14 -17.90 1.39
C VAL A 91 -3.94 -17.22 0.29
N SER A 92 -5.18 -17.64 0.05
CA SER A 92 -6.03 -16.96 -0.95
C SER A 92 -6.37 -15.52 -0.52
N LEU A 93 -6.66 -15.30 0.76
CA LEU A 93 -6.92 -13.96 1.31
C LEU A 93 -5.76 -13.00 1.09
N VAL A 94 -4.52 -13.43 1.37
CA VAL A 94 -3.32 -12.60 1.19
C VAL A 94 -3.06 -12.35 -0.29
N ILE A 95 -3.17 -13.36 -1.15
CA ILE A 95 -2.94 -13.19 -2.59
C ILE A 95 -3.95 -12.21 -3.19
N PHE A 96 -5.26 -12.43 -2.99
CA PHE A 96 -6.29 -11.59 -3.60
C PHE A 96 -6.44 -10.25 -2.88
N GLY A 97 -6.46 -10.26 -1.55
CA GLY A 97 -6.68 -9.07 -0.72
C GLY A 97 -5.53 -8.09 -0.81
N SER A 98 -4.29 -8.55 -0.63
CA SER A 98 -3.13 -7.66 -0.66
C SER A 98 -2.85 -7.15 -2.07
N PHE A 99 -3.02 -7.98 -3.10
CA PHE A 99 -2.94 -7.51 -4.49
C PHE A 99 -3.98 -6.43 -4.78
N PHE A 100 -5.22 -6.60 -4.31
CA PHE A 100 -6.26 -5.60 -4.47
C PHE A 100 -5.90 -4.27 -3.81
N VAL A 101 -5.47 -4.29 -2.54
CA VAL A 101 -5.09 -3.07 -1.82
C VAL A 101 -3.87 -2.39 -2.43
N LEU A 102 -2.83 -3.14 -2.77
CA LEU A 102 -1.62 -2.59 -3.39
C LEU A 102 -1.93 -1.93 -4.73
N ASN A 103 -2.73 -2.57 -5.59
CA ASN A 103 -3.09 -1.97 -6.88
C ASN A 103 -3.98 -0.75 -6.73
N LEU A 104 -4.87 -0.71 -5.75
CA LEU A 104 -5.69 0.46 -5.48
C LEU A 104 -4.80 1.64 -5.07
N VAL A 105 -3.87 1.42 -4.13
CA VAL A 105 -2.93 2.45 -3.67
C VAL A 105 -2.05 2.95 -4.82
N LEU A 106 -1.47 2.04 -5.60
CA LEU A 106 -0.66 2.40 -6.76
C LEU A 106 -1.47 3.13 -7.83
N GLY A 107 -2.73 2.74 -8.06
CA GLY A 107 -3.64 3.39 -8.99
C GLY A 107 -3.95 4.83 -8.61
N VAL A 108 -4.27 5.07 -7.33
CA VAL A 108 -4.54 6.42 -6.81
C VAL A 108 -3.29 7.29 -6.87
N LEU A 109 -2.14 6.78 -6.42
CA LEU A 109 -0.87 7.52 -6.47
C LEU A 109 -0.45 7.85 -7.91
N SER A 110 -0.60 6.90 -8.83
CA SER A 110 -0.32 7.11 -10.25
C SER A 110 -1.23 8.17 -10.86
N GLY A 111 -2.52 8.17 -10.51
CA GLY A 111 -3.48 9.18 -10.96
C GLY A 111 -3.11 10.59 -10.46
N GLU A 112 -2.81 10.73 -9.17
CA GLU A 112 -2.43 12.03 -8.59
C GLU A 112 -1.09 12.53 -9.14
N PHE A 113 -0.06 11.68 -9.25
CA PHE A 113 1.21 12.07 -9.85
C PHE A 113 1.09 12.43 -11.33
N SER A 114 0.21 11.76 -12.08
CA SER A 114 -0.06 12.11 -13.47
C SER A 114 -0.67 13.51 -13.58
N LYS A 115 -1.64 13.83 -12.71
CA LYS A 115 -2.30 15.14 -12.66
C LYS A 115 -1.34 16.27 -12.27
N GLU A 116 -0.47 16.04 -11.29
CA GLU A 116 0.56 17.01 -10.92
C GLU A 116 1.58 17.22 -12.05
N ARG A 117 2.04 16.12 -12.67
CA ARG A 117 2.98 16.17 -13.79
C ARG A 117 2.39 16.87 -15.01
N GLU A 118 1.12 16.65 -15.34
CA GLU A 118 0.44 17.34 -16.43
C GLU A 118 0.38 18.85 -16.20
N LYS A 119 0.08 19.31 -14.97
CA LYS A 119 0.10 20.73 -14.63
C LYS A 119 1.50 21.34 -14.77
N ALA A 120 2.53 20.63 -14.32
CA ALA A 120 3.91 21.07 -14.46
C ALA A 120 4.33 21.14 -15.94
N LYS A 121 3.94 20.14 -16.73
CA LYS A 121 4.22 20.09 -18.17
C LYS A 121 3.52 21.21 -18.92
N ALA A 122 2.23 21.45 -18.65
CA ALA A 122 1.47 22.55 -19.27
C ALA A 122 2.09 23.93 -18.99
N ARG A 123 2.61 24.16 -17.77
CA ARG A 123 3.34 25.39 -17.43
C ARG A 123 4.65 25.51 -18.22
N GLY A 124 5.44 24.44 -18.28
CA GLY A 124 6.70 24.42 -19.03
C GLY A 124 6.49 24.59 -20.54
N ASP A 125 5.47 23.94 -21.11
CA ASP A 125 5.14 24.03 -22.53
C ASP A 125 4.64 25.44 -22.88
N PHE A 126 3.83 26.07 -22.02
CA PHE A 126 3.38 27.46 -22.22
C PHE A 126 4.54 28.46 -22.20
N GLN A 127 5.50 28.26 -21.30
CA GLN A 127 6.66 29.14 -21.16
C GLN A 127 7.59 29.03 -22.38
N LYS A 128 7.85 27.80 -22.85
CA LYS A 128 8.58 27.57 -24.11
C LYS A 128 7.89 28.18 -25.33
N LEU A 129 6.56 28.10 -25.39
CA LEU A 129 5.80 28.68 -26.51
C LEU A 129 5.96 30.20 -26.54
N ARG A 130 5.90 30.84 -25.38
CA ARG A 130 6.06 32.29 -25.23
C ARG A 130 7.48 32.75 -25.55
N GLU A 131 8.50 32.01 -25.10
CA GLU A 131 9.91 32.27 -25.45
C GLU A 131 10.14 32.17 -26.96
N LYS A 132 9.51 31.19 -27.61
CA LYS A 132 9.61 31.02 -29.07
C LYS A 132 8.94 32.17 -29.84
N GLN A 133 7.73 32.58 -29.43
CA GLN A 133 7.04 33.72 -30.04
C GLN A 133 7.84 35.02 -29.89
N GLN A 134 8.39 35.27 -28.70
CA GLN A 134 9.24 36.43 -28.45
C GLN A 134 10.47 36.44 -29.39
N MET A 135 11.14 35.30 -29.56
CA MET A 135 12.28 35.21 -30.50
C MET A 135 11.87 35.41 -31.97
N GLU A 136 10.70 34.91 -32.39
CA GLU A 136 10.19 35.12 -33.76
C GLU A 136 9.85 36.60 -34.01
N GLU A 137 9.24 37.29 -33.04
CA GLU A 137 8.95 38.74 -33.09
C GLU A 137 10.25 39.56 -33.13
N ASP A 138 11.19 39.28 -32.24
CA ASP A 138 12.49 39.95 -32.18
C ASP A 138 13.26 39.75 -33.51
N LEU A 139 13.26 38.54 -34.08
CA LEU A 139 13.92 38.25 -35.35
C LEU A 139 13.28 39.01 -36.53
N CYS A 140 11.95 39.12 -36.55
CA CYS A 140 11.23 39.88 -37.59
C CYS A 140 11.54 41.37 -37.50
N GLY A 141 11.51 41.94 -36.29
CA GLY A 141 11.92 43.33 -36.07
C GLY A 141 13.38 43.57 -36.44
N TYR A 142 14.26 42.61 -36.14
CA TYR A 142 15.66 42.62 -36.60
C TYR A 142 15.84 42.37 -38.11
N MET A 143 14.81 42.04 -38.87
CA MET A 143 14.92 41.99 -40.33
C MET A 143 14.42 43.29 -40.95
N GLU A 144 13.33 43.83 -40.39
CA GLU A 144 12.72 45.10 -40.83
C GLU A 144 13.68 46.29 -40.72
N TRP A 145 14.40 46.44 -39.59
CA TRP A 145 15.41 47.50 -39.46
C TRP A 145 16.59 47.38 -40.45
N ILE A 146 16.98 46.16 -40.85
CA ILE A 146 18.08 45.93 -41.81
C ILE A 146 17.62 46.34 -43.21
N THR A 147 16.45 45.86 -43.64
CA THR A 147 15.90 46.19 -44.96
C THR A 147 15.69 47.71 -45.09
N GLN A 148 15.19 48.34 -44.04
CA GLN A 148 15.01 49.79 -44.05
C GLN A 148 16.34 50.55 -44.09
N ALA A 149 17.42 50.03 -43.50
CA ALA A 149 18.74 50.62 -43.63
C ALA A 149 19.32 50.46 -45.05
N GLU A 150 19.14 49.30 -45.69
CA GLU A 150 19.55 49.07 -47.09
C GLU A 150 18.81 49.99 -48.07
N ASP A 151 17.50 50.18 -47.91
CA ASP A 151 16.70 51.06 -48.78
C ASP A 151 17.14 52.54 -48.65
N VAL A 152 17.58 52.97 -47.47
CA VAL A 152 18.07 54.35 -47.23
C VAL A 152 19.42 54.59 -47.90
N ASP A 153 20.29 53.57 -47.95
CA ASP A 153 21.60 53.67 -48.60
C ASP A 153 21.49 53.71 -50.15
N GLU A 154 20.45 53.11 -50.76
CA GLU A 154 20.20 53.21 -52.22
C GLU A 154 19.65 54.58 -52.64
N ASP A 155 18.75 55.19 -51.85
CA ASP A 155 18.17 56.51 -52.15
C ASP A 155 19.22 57.65 -52.05
N ASP A 156 20.23 57.51 -51.18
CA ASP A 156 21.33 58.48 -51.06
C ASP A 156 22.34 58.39 -52.24
N GLU A 157 22.43 57.27 -52.95
CA GLU A 157 23.27 57.15 -54.17
C GLU A 157 22.62 57.74 -55.43
N ASP A 158 21.28 57.70 -55.57
CA ASP A 158 20.58 58.26 -56.75
C ASP A 158 20.28 59.78 -56.62
N GLY A 159 20.39 60.34 -55.40
CA GLY A 159 20.28 61.78 -55.13
C GLY A 159 21.55 62.62 -55.38
N SER A 160 22.66 61.99 -55.77
CA SER A 160 23.98 62.64 -55.94
C SER A 160 24.43 62.83 -57.39
N ARG A 161 23.48 62.88 -58.34
CA ARG A 161 23.73 63.21 -59.77
C ARG A 161 23.27 64.62 -60.16
#